data_AF-A0A850DJD8-F1
#
_entry.id   AF-A0A850DJD8-F1
#
_cell.length_a   1.000
_cell.length_b   1.000
_cell.length_c   1.000
_cell.angle_alpha   90.00
_cell.angle_beta   90.00
_cell.angle_gamma   90.00
#
_symmetry.space_group_name_H-M   'P 1'
#
loop_
_entity.id
_entity.type
_entity.pdbx_description
1 polymer ?
#
loop_
_entity_poly.entity_id
_entity_poly.type
_entity_poly.pdbx_seq_one_letter_code
_entity_poly.pdbx_strand_id
1 'polypeptide(L)'
;MTRDVRWTHVTGHSGARSERDVFGCSGRSRTEPLLPSSRQSFRNVARGRKGIDVHTENLAIDWPSGWSDGWNDFWREAANFVPKLVMFLVILAIGWIIASIVERIVGRILDRVGFNRVLERSGLQNVLARSNYHATNILAKLAKYAVMLITLQTAFNVWGPNAVSNMLGAIVNWLPKAFVAVILVVVAGAIARAARDLIVNALGGLGYGRALATVASAFIWGIGIIAALYQVGIATAITTPILVCALATLGGILVVGMGGGLIRPMQERWGRWLGTLERDIPAMRSESSTTARPSTPMTSAANSERTWYQPGASTIPPAAGYRD
;
A
#
# COMPACT_ATOMS: atom_id res chain seq x y z
N MET A 1 13.95 -13.69 54.56
CA MET A 1 14.20 -12.48 55.37
C MET A 1 14.16 -11.29 54.43
N THR A 2 13.26 -10.38 54.75
CA THR A 2 12.66 -9.32 53.92
C THR A 2 13.53 -8.07 53.82
N ARG A 3 13.24 -7.23 52.80
CA ARG A 3 13.50 -5.77 52.60
C ARG A 3 14.31 -5.51 51.32
N ASP A 4 13.76 -4.95 50.24
CA ASP A 4 12.99 -3.71 50.03
C ASP A 4 13.83 -2.45 50.27
N VAL A 5 14.30 -1.83 49.17
CA VAL A 5 14.98 -0.51 49.11
C VAL A 5 14.58 0.13 47.77
N ARG A 6 13.45 0.84 47.72
CA ARG A 6 13.27 2.28 47.96
C ARG A 6 14.12 3.19 47.05
N TRP A 7 13.47 3.66 46.00
CA TRP A 7 13.83 4.82 45.17
C TRP A 7 13.76 6.13 45.98
N THR A 8 14.78 6.99 45.89
CA THR A 8 14.66 8.44 46.13
C THR A 8 15.92 9.23 45.72
N HIS A 9 15.67 10.40 45.08
CA HIS A 9 16.50 11.62 45.00
C HIS A 9 17.68 11.61 44.01
N VAL A 10 18.06 12.67 43.25
CA VAL A 10 18.00 14.15 43.43
C VAL A 10 18.44 14.82 42.08
N THR A 11 17.67 15.74 41.49
CA THR A 11 17.84 17.22 41.34
C THR A 11 18.91 17.82 40.39
N GLY A 12 18.52 18.92 39.70
CA GLY A 12 19.37 20.03 39.20
C GLY A 12 19.29 20.23 37.67
N HIS A 13 19.16 21.40 37.04
CA HIS A 13 19.23 22.84 37.41
C HIS A 13 18.54 23.63 36.24
N SER A 14 17.68 24.61 36.49
CA SER A 14 17.91 26.09 36.44
C SER A 14 17.90 26.82 35.09
N GLY A 15 17.00 27.80 34.99
CA GLY A 15 17.04 28.98 34.09
C GLY A 15 15.90 29.94 34.47
N ALA A 16 16.14 30.90 35.39
CA ALA A 16 16.22 32.35 35.14
C ALA A 16 14.88 32.98 34.63
N ARG A 17 14.07 33.69 35.44
CA ARG A 17 14.20 35.05 36.07
C ARG A 17 13.58 36.17 35.21
N SER A 18 12.79 37.03 35.88
CA SER A 18 12.12 38.31 35.46
C SER A 18 10.61 38.10 35.29
N GLU A 19 9.67 38.68 36.05
CA GLU A 19 9.40 40.02 36.61
C GLU A 19 8.42 39.80 37.81
N ARG A 20 8.56 40.26 39.07
CA ARG A 20 8.51 41.63 39.65
C ARG A 20 7.51 42.55 38.94
N ASP A 21 6.44 43.10 39.51
CA ASP A 21 5.92 43.26 40.86
C ASP A 21 4.45 43.73 40.70
N VAL A 22 3.47 43.25 41.48
CA VAL A 22 2.42 44.14 42.01
C VAL A 22 1.96 43.61 43.38
N PHE A 23 2.24 44.43 44.38
CA PHE A 23 1.84 44.36 45.78
C PHE A 23 0.32 44.40 45.98
N GLY A 24 -0.14 43.74 47.06
CA GLY A 24 -1.49 43.94 47.59
C GLY A 24 -1.82 43.05 48.78
N CYS A 25 -1.07 43.16 49.87
CA CYS A 25 -1.34 42.48 51.15
C CYS A 25 -2.46 43.17 51.96
N SER A 26 -3.40 42.39 52.47
CA SER A 26 -4.20 42.60 53.70
C SER A 26 -5.18 41.41 53.77
N GLY A 27 -5.36 40.63 54.82
CA GLY A 27 -5.01 40.68 56.22
C GLY A 27 -5.53 39.37 56.86
N ARG A 28 -5.03 39.07 58.04
CA ARG A 28 -5.02 37.77 58.74
C ARG A 28 -6.20 37.62 59.71
N SER A 29 -6.83 36.44 59.75
CA SER A 29 -7.41 35.77 60.96
C SER A 29 -8.18 34.51 60.51
N ARG A 30 -7.71 33.26 60.72
CA ARG A 30 -7.85 32.39 61.91
C ARG A 30 -9.28 32.30 62.49
N THR A 31 -9.65 31.07 62.90
CA THR A 31 -10.85 30.58 63.66
C THR A 31 -12.13 30.49 62.82
N GLU A 32 -12.87 29.39 62.62
CA GLU A 32 -13.13 28.10 63.30
C GLU A 32 -13.71 27.08 62.27
N PRO A 33 -13.61 25.76 62.50
CA PRO A 33 -14.43 24.79 61.77
C PRO A 33 -15.84 24.72 62.39
N LEU A 34 -16.85 25.17 61.65
CA LEU A 34 -18.25 24.96 62.01
C LEU A 34 -18.61 23.48 61.86
N LEU A 35 -18.82 22.82 62.99
CA LEU A 35 -19.55 21.56 63.10
C LEU A 35 -21.01 21.79 62.65
N PRO A 36 -21.55 21.08 61.65
CA PRO A 36 -22.99 21.01 61.49
C PRO A 36 -23.55 20.16 62.63
N SER A 37 -24.48 20.74 63.39
CA SER A 37 -25.17 20.12 64.52
C SER A 37 -25.95 18.88 64.07
N SER A 38 -25.29 17.73 64.18
CA SER A 38 -25.88 16.41 64.01
C SER A 38 -26.81 16.08 65.18
N ARG A 39 -28.04 16.61 65.18
CA ARG A 39 -29.07 16.18 66.15
C ARG A 39 -30.53 16.41 65.77
N GLN A 40 -30.84 16.72 64.50
CA GLN A 40 -32.24 16.89 64.07
C GLN A 40 -32.69 16.02 62.89
N SER A 41 -31.79 15.30 62.21
CA SER A 41 -32.16 14.52 61.01
C SER A 41 -32.58 13.06 61.26
N PHE A 42 -32.67 12.60 62.52
CA PHE A 42 -33.06 11.20 62.83
C PHE A 42 -34.47 11.05 63.42
N ARG A 43 -35.24 12.14 63.59
CA ARG A 43 -36.60 12.05 64.17
C ARG A 43 -37.74 11.93 63.14
N ASN A 44 -37.43 12.04 61.85
CA ASN A 44 -38.43 11.94 60.78
C ASN A 44 -38.56 10.52 60.18
N VAL A 45 -37.79 9.54 60.67
CA VAL A 45 -37.85 8.14 60.19
C VAL A 45 -38.95 7.31 60.87
N ALA A 46 -39.53 7.78 61.99
CA ALA A 46 -40.44 6.98 62.80
C ALA A 46 -41.93 7.40 62.75
N ARG A 47 -42.33 8.33 61.88
CA ARG A 47 -43.72 8.85 61.89
C ARG A 47 -44.31 9.16 60.52
N GLY A 48 -44.05 8.28 59.55
CA GLY A 48 -44.59 8.36 58.20
C GLY A 48 -44.79 6.97 57.59
N ARG A 49 -45.36 6.04 58.36
CA ARG A 49 -45.80 4.73 57.85
C ARG A 49 -47.33 4.71 57.82
N LYS A 50 -47.92 5.56 56.97
CA LYS A 50 -49.30 5.45 56.51
C LYS A 50 -49.22 5.27 55.00
N GLY A 51 -49.73 4.15 54.52
CA GLY A 51 -49.86 3.86 53.10
C GLY A 51 -48.53 3.66 52.38
N ILE A 52 -47.81 2.57 52.72
CA ILE A 52 -47.28 1.80 51.59
C ILE A 52 -48.50 0.98 51.17
N ASP A 53 -49.35 1.60 50.36
CA ASP A 53 -50.29 0.87 49.56
C ASP A 53 -49.37 0.08 48.63
N VAL A 54 -49.09 -1.15 49.05
CA VAL A 54 -48.53 -2.13 48.15
C VAL A 54 -49.62 -2.23 47.11
N HIS A 55 -49.47 -1.50 46.01
CA HIS A 55 -50.01 -1.91 44.74
C HIS A 55 -49.26 -3.20 44.42
N THR A 56 -49.62 -4.25 45.16
CA THR A 56 -49.70 -5.60 44.66
C THR A 56 -50.75 -5.48 43.56
N GLU A 57 -50.36 -4.87 42.44
CA GLU A 57 -51.00 -5.15 41.18
C GLU A 57 -50.91 -6.65 41.10
N ASN A 58 -52.06 -7.25 41.32
CA ASN A 58 -52.19 -8.68 41.28
C ASN A 58 -51.50 -9.10 39.99
N LEU A 59 -50.44 -9.90 40.11
CA LEU A 59 -50.02 -10.87 39.11
C LEU A 59 -51.14 -11.91 38.92
N ALA A 60 -52.40 -11.47 38.87
CA ALA A 60 -53.47 -12.14 38.19
C ALA A 60 -53.00 -12.12 36.74
N ILE A 61 -52.37 -13.23 36.35
CA ILE A 61 -52.30 -13.65 34.97
C ILE A 61 -53.77 -13.74 34.53
N ASP A 62 -54.33 -12.64 34.03
CA ASP A 62 -55.70 -12.58 33.50
C ASP A 62 -55.68 -13.31 32.14
N TRP A 63 -55.69 -14.64 32.23
CA TRP A 63 -55.53 -15.56 31.11
C TRP A 63 -56.69 -15.58 30.07
N PRO A 64 -57.85 -14.92 30.25
CA PRO A 64 -58.83 -14.81 29.16
C PRO A 64 -58.70 -13.56 28.28
N SER A 65 -58.17 -12.44 28.79
CA SER A 65 -58.19 -11.12 28.12
C SER A 65 -56.82 -10.66 27.59
N GLY A 66 -55.72 -11.11 28.20
CA GLY A 66 -54.36 -10.73 27.79
C GLY A 66 -53.99 -11.15 26.36
N TRP A 67 -54.69 -12.15 25.80
CA TRP A 67 -54.52 -12.58 24.42
C TRP A 67 -55.05 -11.57 23.41
N SER A 68 -56.21 -10.94 23.68
CA SER A 68 -56.78 -9.94 22.78
C SER A 68 -56.00 -8.63 22.81
N ASP A 69 -55.46 -8.26 23.96
CA ASP A 69 -54.65 -7.04 24.09
C ASP A 69 -53.28 -7.22 23.42
N GLY A 70 -52.62 -8.37 23.62
CA GLY A 70 -51.38 -8.70 22.91
C GLY A 70 -51.56 -8.81 21.39
N TRP A 71 -52.71 -9.30 20.92
CA TRP A 71 -53.03 -9.36 19.48
C TRP A 71 -53.24 -7.94 18.91
N ASN A 72 -53.97 -7.08 19.61
CA ASN A 72 -54.20 -5.71 19.19
C ASN A 72 -52.90 -4.87 19.16
N ASP A 73 -52.01 -5.07 20.13
CA ASP A 73 -50.70 -4.41 20.14
C ASP A 73 -49.80 -4.90 19.00
N PHE A 74 -49.79 -6.20 18.72
CA PHE A 74 -49.10 -6.74 17.54
C PHE A 74 -49.63 -6.14 16.23
N TRP A 75 -50.95 -5.97 16.06
CA TRP A 75 -51.50 -5.35 14.85
C TRP A 75 -51.15 -3.88 14.72
N ARG A 76 -51.08 -3.14 15.83
CA ARG A 76 -50.63 -1.74 15.84
C ARG A 76 -49.14 -1.63 15.46
N GLU A 77 -48.30 -2.53 15.97
CA GLU A 77 -46.88 -2.61 15.61
C GLU A 77 -46.71 -3.00 14.13
N ALA A 78 -47.49 -3.99 13.66
CA ALA A 78 -47.47 -4.47 12.28
C ALA A 78 -47.92 -3.38 11.29
N ALA A 79 -48.95 -2.59 11.63
CA ALA A 79 -49.42 -1.48 10.80
C ALA A 79 -48.33 -0.42 10.56
N ASN A 80 -47.40 -0.24 11.50
CA ASN A 80 -46.25 0.67 11.35
C ASN A 80 -45.06 0.03 10.62
N PHE A 81 -44.95 -1.30 10.65
CA PHE A 81 -43.88 -2.06 9.98
C PHE A 81 -44.13 -2.23 8.47
N VAL A 82 -45.39 -2.50 8.09
CA VAL A 82 -45.77 -2.80 6.69
C VAL A 82 -45.36 -1.70 5.71
N PRO A 83 -45.61 -0.39 5.96
CA PRO A 83 -45.18 0.66 5.03
C PRO A 83 -43.66 0.73 4.83
N LYS A 84 -42.88 0.52 5.91
CA LYS A 84 -41.41 0.49 5.84
C LYS A 84 -40.90 -0.72 5.07
N LEU A 85 -41.55 -1.87 5.21
CA LEU A 85 -41.23 -3.09 4.46
C LEU A 85 -41.47 -2.91 2.95
N VAL A 86 -42.58 -2.25 2.57
CA VAL A 86 -42.87 -1.94 1.16
C VAL A 86 -41.78 -1.03 0.59
N MET A 87 -41.39 0.04 1.30
CA MET A 87 -40.29 0.91 0.85
C MET A 87 -38.95 0.17 0.72
N PHE A 88 -38.64 -0.72 1.66
CA PHE A 88 -37.44 -1.58 1.60
C PHE A 88 -37.42 -2.45 0.34
N LEU A 89 -38.54 -3.12 0.02
CA LEU A 89 -38.67 -3.95 -1.19
C LEU A 89 -38.56 -3.13 -2.47
N VAL A 90 -39.16 -1.94 -2.52
CA VAL A 90 -39.07 -1.03 -3.67
C VAL A 90 -37.62 -0.61 -3.94
N ILE A 91 -36.87 -0.25 -2.89
CA ILE A 91 -35.45 0.11 -3.03
C ILE A 91 -34.63 -1.07 -3.56
N LEU A 92 -34.88 -2.28 -3.05
CA LEU A 92 -34.22 -3.51 -3.51
C LEU A 92 -34.51 -3.82 -4.99
N ALA A 93 -35.76 -3.66 -5.42
CA ALA A 93 -36.16 -3.85 -6.81
C ALA A 93 -35.45 -2.86 -7.74
N ILE A 94 -35.41 -1.58 -7.37
CA ILE A 94 -34.71 -0.53 -8.13
C ILE A 94 -33.20 -0.83 -8.19
N GLY A 95 -32.59 -1.15 -7.04
CA GLY A 95 -31.15 -1.40 -7.01
C GLY A 95 -30.74 -2.68 -7.73
N TRP A 96 -31.59 -3.70 -7.84
CA TRP A 96 -31.32 -4.87 -8.68
C TRP A 96 -31.18 -4.50 -10.16
N ILE A 97 -32.03 -3.59 -10.66
CA ILE A 97 -31.94 -3.06 -12.02
C ILE A 97 -30.63 -2.29 -12.20
N ILE A 98 -30.31 -1.38 -11.27
CA ILE A 98 -29.07 -0.58 -11.31
C ILE A 98 -27.84 -1.50 -11.28
N ALA A 99 -27.81 -2.50 -10.39
CA ALA A 99 -26.70 -3.44 -10.28
C ALA A 99 -26.46 -4.21 -11.57
N SER A 100 -27.53 -4.64 -12.26
CA SER A 100 -27.45 -5.29 -13.57
C SER A 100 -26.94 -4.37 -14.68
N ILE A 101 -27.21 -3.07 -14.63
CA ILE A 101 -26.64 -2.11 -15.58
C ILE A 101 -25.15 -1.93 -15.32
N VAL A 102 -24.75 -1.77 -14.05
CA VAL A 102 -23.34 -1.60 -13.66
C VAL A 102 -22.50 -2.83 -14.04
N GLU A 103 -23.01 -4.04 -13.84
CA GLU A 103 -22.37 -5.30 -14.27
C GLU A 103 -21.94 -5.23 -15.74
N ARG A 104 -22.85 -4.78 -16.62
CA ARG A 104 -22.61 -4.68 -18.07
C ARG A 104 -21.59 -3.60 -18.41
N ILE A 105 -21.63 -2.45 -17.70
CA ILE A 105 -20.68 -1.36 -17.90
C ILE A 105 -19.27 -1.81 -17.50
N VAL A 106 -19.13 -2.39 -16.31
CA VAL A 106 -17.84 -2.89 -15.80
C VAL A 106 -17.29 -3.98 -16.71
N GLY A 107 -18.13 -4.93 -17.14
CA GLY A 107 -17.72 -5.96 -18.11
C GLY A 107 -17.12 -5.36 -19.38
N ARG A 108 -17.80 -4.39 -20.01
CA ARG A 108 -17.27 -3.72 -21.21
C ARG A 108 -15.96 -2.98 -20.97
N ILE A 109 -15.81 -2.32 -19.82
CA ILE A 109 -14.59 -1.58 -19.48
C ILE A 109 -13.42 -2.56 -19.32
N LEU A 110 -13.60 -3.65 -18.56
CA LEU A 110 -12.57 -4.65 -18.32
C LEU A 110 -12.12 -5.36 -19.60
N ASP A 111 -13.05 -5.66 -20.49
CA ASP A 111 -12.73 -6.24 -21.79
C ASP A 111 -11.91 -5.25 -22.64
N ARG A 112 -12.22 -3.95 -22.56
CA ARG A 112 -11.47 -2.91 -23.27
C ARG A 112 -10.07 -2.64 -22.70
N VAL A 113 -9.91 -2.77 -21.39
CA VAL A 113 -8.60 -2.64 -20.70
C VAL A 113 -7.68 -3.83 -20.99
N GLY A 114 -8.21 -4.92 -21.56
CA GLY A 114 -7.41 -6.08 -21.95
C GLY A 114 -6.94 -6.91 -20.75
N PHE A 115 -7.76 -6.97 -19.68
CA PHE A 115 -7.47 -7.71 -18.46
C PHE A 115 -7.16 -9.19 -18.76
N ASN A 116 -7.84 -9.79 -19.74
CA ASN A 116 -7.53 -11.13 -20.25
C ASN A 116 -6.07 -11.28 -20.70
N ARG A 117 -5.52 -10.28 -21.42
CA ARG A 117 -4.15 -10.35 -21.95
C ARG A 117 -3.08 -10.23 -20.86
N VAL A 118 -3.40 -9.57 -19.74
CA VAL A 118 -2.52 -9.53 -18.57
C VAL A 118 -2.55 -10.89 -17.84
N LEU A 119 -3.73 -11.50 -17.68
CA LEU A 119 -3.86 -12.81 -17.01
C LEU A 119 -3.31 -13.98 -17.83
N GLU A 120 -3.57 -14.04 -19.14
CA GLU A 120 -3.02 -15.03 -20.06
C GLU A 120 -1.50 -15.09 -19.98
N ARG A 121 -0.87 -13.91 -19.88
CA ARG A 121 0.58 -13.79 -19.84
C ARG A 121 1.17 -13.96 -18.44
N SER A 122 0.34 -14.08 -17.40
CA SER A 122 0.75 -14.26 -16.00
C SER A 122 0.76 -15.74 -15.57
N GLY A 123 0.44 -16.70 -16.47
CA GLY A 123 0.42 -18.14 -16.16
C GLY A 123 -0.74 -18.59 -15.26
N LEU A 124 -1.52 -17.65 -14.74
CA LEU A 124 -2.78 -17.87 -14.01
C LEU A 124 -3.87 -18.52 -14.88
N GLN A 125 -3.67 -18.56 -16.20
CA GLN A 125 -4.60 -19.21 -17.14
C GLN A 125 -4.78 -20.69 -16.82
N ASN A 126 -3.78 -21.44 -16.38
CA ASN A 126 -3.96 -22.87 -16.09
C ASN A 126 -4.78 -23.14 -14.83
N VAL A 127 -4.81 -22.19 -13.88
CA VAL A 127 -5.62 -22.29 -12.66
C VAL A 127 -7.05 -21.83 -12.94
N LEU A 128 -7.21 -20.80 -13.78
CA LEU A 128 -8.53 -20.29 -14.17
C LEU A 128 -9.19 -21.12 -15.27
N ALA A 129 -8.47 -21.70 -16.23
CA ALA A 129 -9.03 -22.45 -17.36
C ALA A 129 -9.75 -23.74 -16.96
N ARG A 130 -9.50 -24.28 -15.76
CA ARG A 130 -10.32 -25.36 -15.18
C ARG A 130 -11.74 -24.92 -14.84
N SER A 131 -11.97 -23.61 -14.72
CA SER A 131 -13.28 -22.99 -14.63
C SER A 131 -13.55 -22.23 -15.93
N ASN A 132 -14.57 -22.61 -16.69
CA ASN A 132 -14.94 -21.97 -17.98
C ASN A 132 -15.40 -20.50 -17.85
N TYR A 133 -14.99 -19.77 -16.81
CA TYR A 133 -15.35 -18.39 -16.51
C TYR A 133 -14.21 -17.45 -16.88
N HIS A 134 -14.45 -16.60 -17.89
CA HIS A 134 -13.58 -15.46 -18.18
C HIS A 134 -13.42 -14.57 -16.93
N ALA A 135 -12.18 -14.20 -16.60
CA ALA A 135 -11.86 -13.39 -15.41
C ALA A 135 -12.65 -12.08 -15.37
N THR A 136 -12.89 -11.46 -16.54
CA THR A 136 -13.75 -10.28 -16.68
C THR A 136 -15.15 -10.50 -16.13
N ASN A 137 -15.75 -11.67 -16.40
CA ASN A 137 -17.13 -11.96 -16.00
C ASN A 137 -17.24 -12.17 -14.48
N ILE A 138 -16.20 -12.76 -13.86
CA ILE A 138 -16.12 -12.88 -12.40
C ILE A 138 -16.07 -11.50 -11.75
N LEU A 139 -15.25 -10.59 -12.28
CA LEU A 139 -15.09 -9.26 -11.74
C LEU A 139 -16.32 -8.36 -11.99
N ALA A 140 -16.99 -8.54 -13.14
CA ALA A 140 -18.28 -7.90 -13.42
C ALA A 140 -19.39 -8.37 -12.46
N LYS A 141 -19.47 -9.69 -12.20
CA LYS A 141 -20.38 -10.23 -11.17
C LYS A 141 -20.03 -9.70 -9.78
N LEU A 142 -18.74 -9.59 -9.45
CA LEU A 142 -18.31 -9.00 -8.18
C LEU A 142 -18.80 -7.55 -8.06
N ALA A 143 -18.69 -6.75 -9.13
CA ALA A 143 -19.23 -5.39 -9.17
C ALA A 143 -20.77 -5.35 -9.00
N LYS A 144 -21.52 -6.30 -9.58
CA LYS A 144 -22.96 -6.43 -9.34
C LYS A 144 -23.27 -6.66 -7.87
N TYR A 145 -22.61 -7.65 -7.24
CA TYR A 145 -22.81 -7.95 -5.82
C TYR A 145 -22.42 -6.77 -4.94
N ALA A 146 -21.37 -6.04 -5.31
CA ALA A 146 -20.95 -4.79 -4.70
C ALA A 146 -22.09 -3.74 -4.70
N VAL A 147 -22.69 -3.44 -5.86
CA VAL A 147 -23.81 -2.49 -5.96
C VAL A 147 -25.05 -3.00 -5.23
N MET A 148 -25.30 -4.32 -5.27
CA MET A 148 -26.39 -4.94 -4.52
C MET A 148 -26.18 -4.78 -3.01
N LEU A 149 -24.95 -4.85 -2.53
CA LEU A 149 -24.61 -4.63 -1.11
C LEU A 149 -24.86 -3.17 -0.70
N ILE A 150 -24.52 -2.21 -1.56
CA ILE A 150 -24.83 -0.79 -1.36
C ILE A 150 -26.35 -0.58 -1.28
N THR A 151 -27.08 -1.14 -2.24
CA THR A 151 -28.55 -1.07 -2.25
C THR A 151 -29.13 -1.66 -0.98
N LEU A 152 -28.62 -2.81 -0.56
CA LEU A 152 -29.06 -3.49 0.66
C LEU A 152 -28.81 -2.64 1.89
N GLN A 153 -27.66 -1.96 1.99
CA GLN A 153 -27.38 -0.98 3.04
C GLN A 153 -28.40 0.16 3.04
N THR A 154 -28.66 0.75 1.87
CA THR A 154 -29.64 1.84 1.72
C THR A 154 -31.04 1.37 2.11
N ALA A 155 -31.42 0.14 1.76
CA ALA A 155 -32.69 -0.44 2.13
C ALA A 155 -32.80 -0.61 3.66
N PHE A 156 -31.76 -1.15 4.33
CA PHE A 156 -31.74 -1.26 5.80
C PHE A 156 -31.79 0.09 6.52
N ASN A 157 -31.27 1.16 5.91
CA ASN A 157 -31.35 2.51 6.47
C ASN A 157 -32.80 3.04 6.55
N VAL A 158 -33.76 2.46 5.82
CA VAL A 158 -35.19 2.82 5.95
C VAL A 158 -35.72 2.50 7.36
N TRP A 159 -35.16 1.51 8.04
CA TRP A 159 -35.51 1.17 9.43
C TRP A 159 -34.76 2.02 10.46
N GLY A 160 -33.87 2.92 10.02
CA GLY A 160 -33.07 3.80 10.87
C GLY A 160 -31.63 3.31 11.07
N PRO A 161 -30.82 4.05 11.87
CA PRO A 161 -29.43 3.69 12.15
C PRO A 161 -29.35 2.37 12.91
N ASN A 162 -28.76 1.35 12.30
CA ASN A 162 -28.62 0.02 12.88
C ASN A 162 -27.16 -0.45 12.77
N ALA A 163 -26.70 -1.31 13.70
CA ALA A 163 -25.36 -1.87 13.65
C ALA A 163 -25.08 -2.61 12.32
N VAL A 164 -26.12 -3.25 11.75
CA VAL A 164 -26.06 -3.93 10.46
C VAL A 164 -25.75 -2.95 9.33
N SER A 165 -26.41 -1.78 9.27
CA SER A 165 -26.15 -0.80 8.21
C SER A 165 -24.78 -0.14 8.34
N ASN A 166 -24.26 -0.01 9.57
CA ASN A 166 -22.90 0.45 9.82
C ASN A 166 -21.85 -0.56 9.32
N MET A 167 -22.06 -1.85 9.60
CA MET A 167 -21.17 -2.91 9.10
C MET A 167 -21.20 -3.00 7.57
N LEU A 168 -22.39 -2.95 6.96
CA LEU A 168 -22.52 -2.91 5.50
C LEU A 168 -21.84 -1.65 4.92
N GLY A 169 -22.00 -0.50 5.57
CA GLY A 169 -21.34 0.74 5.16
C GLY A 169 -19.81 0.68 5.19
N ALA A 170 -19.23 -0.02 6.17
CA ALA A 170 -17.78 -0.25 6.20
C ALA A 170 -17.31 -1.09 5.00
N ILE A 171 -18.07 -2.13 4.62
CA ILE A 171 -17.77 -2.97 3.44
C ILE A 171 -17.96 -2.16 2.14
N VAL A 172 -18.99 -1.32 2.07
CA VAL A 172 -19.22 -0.42 0.92
C VAL A 172 -18.10 0.59 0.76
N ASN A 173 -17.60 1.18 1.84
CA ASN A 173 -16.47 2.11 1.79
C ASN A 173 -15.14 1.43 1.46
N TRP A 174 -15.07 0.11 1.60
CA TRP A 174 -13.90 -0.70 1.24
C TRP A 174 -13.85 -1.02 -0.26
N LEU A 175 -14.99 -1.05 -0.97
CA LEU A 175 -15.08 -1.29 -2.41
C LEU A 175 -14.22 -0.34 -3.28
N PRO A 176 -14.31 1.00 -3.12
CA PRO A 176 -13.49 1.92 -3.90
C PRO A 176 -11.99 1.69 -3.68
N LYS A 177 -11.61 1.37 -2.44
CA LYS A 177 -10.23 1.04 -2.08
C LYS A 177 -9.76 -0.23 -2.77
N ALA A 178 -10.59 -1.28 -2.79
CA ALA A 178 -10.30 -2.51 -3.51
C ALA A 178 -10.13 -2.26 -5.02
N PHE A 179 -10.93 -1.38 -5.62
CA PHE A 179 -10.79 -1.01 -7.03
C PHE A 179 -9.44 -0.34 -7.32
N VAL A 180 -9.04 0.64 -6.51
CA VAL A 180 -7.72 1.29 -6.63
C VAL A 180 -6.58 0.28 -6.44
N ALA A 181 -6.73 -0.67 -5.52
CA ALA A 181 -5.73 -1.72 -5.30
C ALA A 181 -5.55 -2.61 -6.53
N VAL A 182 -6.64 -3.02 -7.19
CA VAL A 182 -6.57 -3.78 -8.45
C VAL A 182 -5.84 -2.99 -9.53
N ILE A 183 -6.13 -1.70 -9.67
CA ILE A 183 -5.44 -0.82 -10.63
C ILE A 183 -3.92 -0.79 -10.33
N LEU A 184 -3.53 -0.61 -9.07
CA LEU A 184 -2.12 -0.60 -8.68
C LEU A 184 -1.39 -1.90 -9.03
N VAL A 185 -2.03 -3.06 -8.81
CA VAL A 185 -1.46 -4.37 -9.20
C VAL A 185 -1.26 -4.46 -10.72
N VAL A 186 -2.24 -4.01 -11.51
CA VAL A 186 -2.13 -4.02 -12.98
C VAL A 186 -0.99 -3.12 -13.46
N VAL A 187 -0.90 -1.90 -12.93
CA VAL A 187 0.16 -0.95 -13.29
C VAL A 187 1.53 -1.47 -12.87
N ALA A 188 1.66 -2.00 -11.65
CA ALA A 188 2.90 -2.61 -11.18
C ALA A 188 3.33 -3.80 -12.04
N GLY A 189 2.39 -4.67 -12.42
CA GLY A 189 2.66 -5.80 -13.32
C GLY A 189 3.13 -5.37 -14.70
N ALA A 190 2.55 -4.29 -15.25
CA ALA A 190 3.00 -3.71 -16.52
C ALA A 190 4.43 -3.17 -16.43
N ILE A 191 4.75 -2.43 -15.37
CA ILE A 191 6.10 -1.87 -15.13
C ILE A 191 7.11 -3.00 -14.89
N ALA A 192 6.76 -4.00 -14.07
CA ALA A 192 7.64 -5.13 -13.76
C ALA A 192 8.04 -5.89 -15.02
N ARG A 193 7.10 -6.07 -15.95
CA ARG A 193 7.38 -6.68 -17.24
C ARG A 193 8.27 -5.81 -18.12
N ALA A 194 7.92 -4.54 -18.29
CA ALA A 194 8.72 -3.62 -19.08
C ALA A 194 10.17 -3.58 -18.57
N ALA A 195 10.36 -3.53 -17.25
CA ALA A 195 11.66 -3.61 -16.61
C ALA A 195 12.38 -4.94 -16.91
N ARG A 196 11.68 -6.08 -16.80
CA ARG A 196 12.26 -7.39 -17.13
C ARG A 196 12.74 -7.45 -18.57
N ASP A 197 11.90 -7.02 -19.52
CA ASP A 197 12.20 -7.07 -20.95
C ASP A 197 13.37 -6.12 -21.30
N LEU A 198 13.41 -4.92 -20.70
CA LEU A 198 14.53 -3.98 -20.84
C LEU A 198 15.84 -4.57 -20.32
N ILE A 199 15.83 -5.20 -19.14
CA ILE A 199 17.03 -5.79 -18.53
C ILE A 199 17.50 -7.01 -19.34
N VAL A 200 16.60 -7.89 -19.77
CA VAL A 200 16.95 -9.04 -20.61
C VAL A 200 17.52 -8.59 -21.95
N ASN A 201 16.95 -7.54 -22.57
CA ASN A 201 17.44 -7.05 -23.85
C ASN A 201 18.78 -6.32 -23.71
N ALA A 202 18.96 -5.52 -22.64
CA ALA A 202 20.20 -4.80 -22.39
C ALA A 202 21.36 -5.72 -21.97
N LEU A 203 21.07 -6.78 -21.21
CA LEU A 203 22.06 -7.73 -20.69
C LEU A 203 22.02 -9.08 -21.42
N GLY A 204 21.40 -9.14 -22.61
CA GLY A 204 21.17 -10.37 -23.36
C GLY A 204 22.45 -11.15 -23.74
N GLY A 205 23.60 -10.50 -23.68
CA GLY A 205 24.92 -11.12 -23.88
C GLY A 205 25.54 -11.75 -22.63
N LEU A 206 24.97 -11.55 -21.43
CA LEU A 206 25.50 -12.08 -20.17
C LEU A 206 24.61 -13.20 -19.62
N GLY A 207 25.20 -14.33 -19.23
CA GLY A 207 24.47 -15.49 -18.67
C GLY A 207 23.64 -15.16 -17.41
N TYR A 208 23.97 -14.08 -16.71
CA TYR A 208 23.23 -13.60 -15.52
C TYR A 208 22.11 -12.60 -15.83
N GLY A 209 21.97 -12.09 -17.06
CA GLY A 209 20.97 -11.05 -17.40
C GLY A 209 19.53 -11.49 -17.08
N ARG A 210 19.21 -12.76 -17.32
CA ARG A 210 17.88 -13.32 -17.02
C ARG A 210 17.63 -13.47 -15.51
N ALA A 211 18.65 -13.80 -14.73
CA ALA A 211 18.54 -13.87 -13.27
C ALA A 211 18.30 -12.47 -12.69
N LEU A 212 19.11 -11.48 -13.12
CA LEU A 212 18.99 -10.09 -12.68
C LEU A 212 17.62 -9.49 -13.03
N ALA A 213 17.15 -9.74 -14.26
CA ALA A 213 15.84 -9.29 -14.70
C ALA A 213 14.70 -9.90 -13.87
N THR A 214 14.84 -11.16 -13.48
CA THR A 214 13.84 -11.85 -12.65
C THR A 214 13.81 -11.24 -11.25
N VAL A 215 14.96 -11.02 -10.62
CA VAL A 215 15.06 -10.37 -9.30
C VAL A 215 14.48 -8.96 -9.32
N ALA A 216 14.83 -8.15 -10.33
CA ALA A 216 14.29 -6.80 -10.49
C ALA A 216 12.77 -6.80 -10.68
N SER A 217 12.25 -7.68 -11.55
CA SER A 217 10.82 -7.81 -11.77
C SER A 217 10.07 -8.29 -10.52
N ALA A 218 10.68 -9.18 -9.73
CA ALA A 218 10.12 -9.66 -8.47
C ALA A 218 10.08 -8.54 -7.42
N PHE A 219 11.10 -7.67 -7.38
CA PHE A 219 11.13 -6.52 -6.48
C PHE A 219 10.03 -5.51 -6.80
N ILE A 220 9.81 -5.20 -8.09
CA ILE A 220 8.72 -4.32 -8.54
C ILE A 220 7.35 -4.93 -8.20
N TRP A 221 7.18 -6.23 -8.40
CA TRP A 221 5.97 -6.96 -7.97
C TRP A 221 5.75 -6.89 -6.46
N GLY A 222 6.82 -7.07 -5.67
CA GLY A 222 6.76 -6.97 -4.21
C GLY A 222 6.26 -5.60 -3.75
N ILE A 223 6.83 -4.52 -4.29
CA ILE A 223 6.39 -3.15 -3.98
C ILE A 223 4.94 -2.92 -4.42
N GLY A 224 4.58 -3.37 -5.64
CA GLY A 224 3.21 -3.22 -6.15
C GLY A 224 2.17 -3.93 -5.30
N ILE A 225 2.45 -5.16 -4.87
CA ILE A 225 1.57 -5.94 -3.98
C ILE A 225 1.44 -5.25 -2.63
N ILE A 226 2.55 -4.81 -2.04
CA ILE A 226 2.53 -4.11 -0.74
C ILE A 226 1.70 -2.82 -0.84
N ALA A 227 1.87 -2.03 -1.91
CA ALA A 227 1.09 -0.82 -2.15
C ALA A 227 -0.42 -1.13 -2.31
N ALA A 228 -0.76 -2.20 -3.02
CA ALA A 228 -2.15 -2.64 -3.17
C ALA A 228 -2.76 -3.10 -1.83
N LEU A 229 -2.00 -3.84 -1.01
CA LEU A 229 -2.42 -4.26 0.33
C LEU A 229 -2.64 -3.07 1.26
N TYR A 230 -1.79 -2.05 1.17
CA TYR A 230 -1.95 -0.81 1.93
C TYR A 230 -3.26 -0.10 1.56
N GLN A 231 -3.57 -0.01 0.27
CA GLN A 231 -4.82 0.61 -0.21
C GLN A 231 -6.06 -0.11 0.34
N VAL A 232 -6.03 -1.44 0.35
CA VAL A 232 -7.11 -2.31 0.85
C VAL A 232 -7.38 -2.13 2.35
N GLY A 233 -6.39 -1.74 3.16
CA GLY A 233 -6.60 -1.43 4.57
C GLY A 233 -6.94 -2.61 5.48
N ILE A 234 -7.02 -3.85 4.97
CA ILE A 234 -7.36 -5.07 5.74
C ILE A 234 -6.29 -5.39 6.80
N ALA A 235 -5.04 -4.98 6.59
CA ALA A 235 -3.92 -5.43 7.39
C ALA A 235 -2.94 -4.32 7.82
N THR A 236 -3.31 -3.03 7.79
CA THR A 236 -2.36 -1.94 8.13
C THR A 236 -1.78 -2.09 9.53
N ALA A 237 -2.51 -2.65 10.49
CA ALA A 237 -2.01 -2.95 11.84
C ALA A 237 -0.82 -3.93 11.86
N ILE A 238 -0.72 -4.82 10.87
CA ILE A 238 0.33 -5.85 10.79
C ILE A 238 1.36 -5.48 9.71
N THR A 239 0.91 -4.98 8.56
CA THR A 239 1.77 -4.61 7.44
C THR A 239 2.65 -3.41 7.75
N THR A 240 2.15 -2.39 8.48
CA THR A 240 2.95 -1.20 8.78
C THR A 240 4.19 -1.50 9.62
N PRO A 241 4.13 -2.24 10.75
CA PRO A 241 5.34 -2.56 11.50
C PRO A 241 6.28 -3.45 10.70
N ILE A 242 5.77 -4.43 9.93
CA ILE A 242 6.62 -5.28 9.08
C ILE A 242 7.36 -4.45 8.02
N LEU A 243 6.66 -3.51 7.37
CA LEU A 243 7.23 -2.63 6.34
C LEU A 243 8.29 -1.72 6.94
N VAL A 244 8.02 -1.12 8.10
CA VAL A 244 9.00 -0.30 8.83
C VAL A 244 10.23 -1.15 9.19
N CYS A 245 10.06 -2.36 9.72
CA CYS A 245 11.17 -3.26 10.04
C CYS A 245 11.98 -3.66 8.80
N ALA A 246 11.31 -3.97 7.69
CA ALA A 246 11.96 -4.33 6.43
C ALA A 246 12.75 -3.15 5.84
N LEU A 247 12.15 -1.97 5.79
CA LEU A 247 12.83 -0.74 5.35
C LEU A 247 13.96 -0.34 6.30
N ALA A 248 13.77 -0.49 7.61
CA ALA A 248 14.81 -0.23 8.60
C ALA A 248 15.99 -1.20 8.45
N THR A 249 15.72 -2.46 8.11
CA THR A 249 16.78 -3.46 7.86
C THR A 249 17.52 -3.15 6.56
N LEU A 250 16.80 -2.87 5.46
CA LEU A 250 17.42 -2.46 4.19
C LEU A 250 18.23 -1.17 4.34
N GLY A 251 17.64 -0.16 4.98
CA GLY A 251 18.30 1.11 5.29
C GLY A 251 19.50 0.89 6.22
N GLY A 252 19.38 0.04 7.23
CA GLY A 252 20.46 -0.35 8.12
C GLY A 252 21.61 -1.03 7.39
N ILE A 253 21.33 -1.99 6.49
CA ILE A 253 22.34 -2.65 5.65
C ILE A 253 23.04 -1.63 4.76
N LEU A 254 22.30 -0.70 4.15
CA LEU A 254 22.86 0.36 3.30
C LEU A 254 23.74 1.33 4.12
N VAL A 255 23.24 1.81 5.25
CA VAL A 255 23.96 2.73 6.13
C VAL A 255 25.22 2.07 6.70
N VAL A 256 25.16 0.81 7.14
CA VAL A 256 26.32 0.07 7.66
C VAL A 256 27.31 -0.27 6.54
N GLY A 257 26.83 -0.74 5.39
CA GLY A 257 27.68 -1.11 4.25
C GLY A 257 28.37 0.09 3.61
N MET A 258 27.67 1.21 3.46
CA MET A 258 28.16 2.42 2.79
C MET A 258 28.82 3.41 3.76
N GLY A 259 28.42 3.40 5.04
CA GLY A 259 28.91 4.33 6.08
C GLY A 259 29.95 3.76 7.05
N GLY A 260 30.08 2.44 7.21
CA GLY A 260 30.87 1.85 8.30
C GLY A 260 32.23 1.23 7.91
N GLY A 261 32.40 0.72 6.69
CA GLY A 261 33.59 -0.10 6.35
C GLY A 261 34.17 0.06 4.93
N LEU A 262 33.38 0.51 3.94
CA LEU A 262 33.85 0.62 2.55
C LEU A 262 34.34 2.01 2.13
N ILE A 263 34.28 3.02 3.01
CA ILE A 263 34.70 4.39 2.67
C ILE A 263 36.18 4.42 2.22
N ARG A 264 37.06 3.73 2.96
CA ARG A 264 38.50 3.69 2.66
C ARG A 264 38.83 3.01 1.31
N PRO A 265 38.36 1.78 1.02
CA PRO A 265 38.64 1.15 -0.28
C PRO A 265 37.97 1.85 -1.47
N MET A 266 36.84 2.54 -1.27
CA MET A 266 36.19 3.34 -2.32
C MET A 266 37.01 4.61 -2.62
N GLN A 267 37.58 5.25 -1.59
CA GLN A 267 38.49 6.39 -1.76
C GLN A 267 39.76 6.01 -2.53
N GLU A 268 40.36 4.85 -2.25
CA GLU A 268 41.54 4.36 -2.99
C GLU A 268 41.26 4.07 -4.47
N ARG A 269 40.03 3.66 -4.78
CA ARG A 269 39.61 3.32 -6.14
C ARG A 269 39.28 4.56 -6.96
N TRP A 270 38.64 5.56 -6.35
CA TRP A 270 38.46 6.90 -6.94
C TRP A 270 39.79 7.62 -7.17
N GLY A 271 40.73 7.53 -6.22
CA GLY A 271 42.07 8.11 -6.36
C GLY A 271 42.85 7.55 -7.56
N ARG A 272 42.77 6.23 -7.80
CA ARG A 272 43.38 5.62 -8.99
C ARG A 272 42.72 6.04 -10.29
N TRP A 273 41.40 6.21 -10.31
CA TRP A 273 40.67 6.61 -11.51
C TRP A 273 40.94 8.07 -11.88
N LEU A 274 40.94 8.96 -10.88
CA LEU A 274 41.35 10.35 -11.03
C LEU A 274 42.81 10.47 -11.49
N GLY A 275 43.71 9.66 -10.94
CA GLY A 275 45.11 9.66 -11.36
C GLY A 275 45.35 9.15 -12.79
N THR A 276 44.45 8.33 -13.34
CA THR A 276 44.49 7.92 -14.76
C THR A 276 43.94 9.04 -15.65
N LEU A 277 42.87 9.72 -15.23
CA LEU A 277 42.34 10.88 -15.95
C LEU A 277 43.37 12.03 -16.02
N GLU A 278 44.09 12.29 -14.94
CA GLU A 278 45.18 13.27 -14.90
C GLU A 278 46.30 12.95 -15.90
N ARG A 279 46.54 11.65 -16.16
CA ARG A 279 47.54 11.16 -17.12
C ARG A 279 47.05 11.19 -18.56
N ASP A 280 45.77 10.96 -18.77
CA ASP A 280 45.18 10.88 -20.12
C ASP A 280 44.76 12.26 -20.66
N ILE A 281 44.39 13.22 -19.80
CA ILE A 281 44.05 14.60 -20.19
C ILE A 281 45.17 15.30 -21.00
N PRO A 282 46.45 15.25 -20.62
CA PRO A 282 47.52 15.83 -21.42
C PRO A 282 47.80 15.05 -22.72
N ALA A 283 47.59 13.73 -22.74
CA ALA A 283 47.75 12.90 -23.93
C ALA A 283 46.65 13.14 -24.99
N MET A 284 45.39 13.35 -24.56
CA MET A 284 44.29 13.70 -25.46
C MET A 284 44.42 15.14 -26.02
N ARG A 285 45.07 16.04 -25.28
CA ARG A 285 45.35 17.42 -25.72
C ARG A 285 46.46 17.49 -26.78
N SER A 286 47.39 16.54 -26.84
CA SER A 286 48.42 16.47 -27.89
C SER A 286 47.96 15.75 -29.16
N GLU A 287 47.00 14.82 -29.04
CA GLU A 287 46.41 14.10 -30.19
C GLU A 287 45.44 15.00 -30.99
N SER A 288 44.73 15.89 -30.30
CA SER A 288 43.85 16.90 -30.92
C SER A 288 44.60 18.02 -31.65
N SER A 289 45.84 18.33 -31.25
CA SER A 289 46.68 19.31 -31.97
C SER A 289 47.41 18.72 -33.19
N THR A 290 47.58 17.40 -33.25
CA THR A 290 48.22 16.72 -34.40
C THR A 290 47.25 16.48 -35.56
N THR A 291 45.95 16.35 -35.26
CA THR A 291 44.88 16.19 -36.27
C THR A 291 44.47 17.53 -36.91
N ALA A 292 44.80 18.66 -36.30
CA ALA A 292 44.58 20.00 -36.85
C ALA A 292 45.78 20.51 -37.69
N ARG A 293 46.33 19.67 -38.58
CA ARG A 293 47.31 20.12 -39.57
C ARG A 293 46.55 20.66 -40.80
N PRO A 294 46.77 21.91 -41.24
CA PRO A 294 46.15 22.42 -42.46
C PRO A 294 46.65 21.60 -43.66
N SER A 295 45.73 21.18 -44.52
CA SER A 295 46.03 20.53 -45.79
C SER A 295 46.86 21.46 -46.69
N THR A 296 48.16 21.16 -46.83
CA THR A 296 49.02 21.78 -47.84
C THR A 296 48.54 21.35 -49.25
N PRO A 297 48.43 22.26 -50.24
CA PRO A 297 47.94 21.91 -51.57
C PRO A 297 48.90 20.96 -52.29
N MET A 298 48.40 19.85 -52.83
CA MET A 298 49.15 19.00 -53.75
C MET A 298 49.35 19.75 -55.07
N THR A 299 50.57 20.24 -55.32
CA THR A 299 51.07 20.51 -56.68
C THR A 299 52.55 20.19 -56.76
N SER A 300 52.85 18.93 -57.08
CA SER A 300 54.13 18.55 -57.68
C SER A 300 53.89 17.39 -58.63
N ALA A 301 53.20 17.68 -59.73
CA ALA A 301 53.29 16.88 -60.94
C ALA A 301 54.53 17.34 -61.71
N ALA A 302 55.66 16.67 -61.52
CA ALA A 302 56.72 16.63 -62.51
C ALA A 302 57.75 15.54 -62.18
N ASN A 303 57.84 14.61 -63.13
CA ASN A 303 59.06 13.97 -63.60
C ASN A 303 59.49 12.62 -62.99
N SER A 304 59.47 11.62 -63.91
CA SER A 304 60.46 10.55 -64.15
C SER A 304 60.82 9.64 -62.96
N GLU A 305 60.64 8.32 -62.99
CA GLU A 305 61.13 7.38 -64.00
C GLU A 305 60.32 6.06 -63.96
N ARG A 306 60.00 5.54 -65.14
CA ARG A 306 59.53 4.16 -65.33
C ARG A 306 60.76 3.27 -65.54
N THR A 307 61.04 2.35 -64.63
CA THR A 307 62.09 1.33 -64.85
C THR A 307 61.72 0.00 -64.16
N TRP A 308 61.17 -0.90 -64.99
CA TRP A 308 61.14 -2.37 -64.99
C TRP A 308 60.49 -3.20 -63.88
N TYR A 309 59.43 -3.91 -64.29
CA TYR A 309 58.86 -5.12 -63.68
C TYR A 309 59.40 -6.34 -64.46
N GLN A 310 60.00 -7.31 -63.77
CA GLN A 310 60.48 -8.57 -64.35
C GLN A 310 59.64 -9.72 -63.75
N PRO A 311 58.80 -10.43 -64.54
CA PRO A 311 58.03 -11.54 -64.01
C PRO A 311 58.89 -12.82 -63.97
N GLY A 312 58.80 -13.53 -62.85
CA GLY A 312 59.58 -14.72 -62.53
C GLY A 312 59.28 -15.92 -63.42
N ALA A 313 60.34 -16.64 -63.78
CA ALA A 313 60.29 -17.97 -64.37
C ALA A 313 60.08 -19.01 -63.25
N SER A 314 58.95 -19.70 -63.26
CA SER A 314 58.70 -20.89 -62.44
C SER A 314 59.23 -22.14 -63.15
N THR A 315 60.26 -22.77 -62.60
CA THR A 315 60.76 -24.08 -63.02
C THR A 315 59.89 -25.20 -62.47
N ILE A 316 59.46 -26.10 -63.37
CA ILE A 316 58.63 -27.29 -63.15
C ILE A 316 59.46 -28.41 -62.49
N PRO A 317 58.94 -29.15 -61.48
CA PRO A 317 59.62 -30.34 -60.96
C PRO A 317 59.33 -31.59 -61.81
N PRO A 318 60.30 -32.50 -62.03
CA PRO A 318 60.04 -33.76 -62.72
C PRO A 318 59.50 -34.83 -61.76
N ALA A 319 58.48 -35.57 -62.21
CA ALA A 319 57.97 -36.76 -61.54
C ALA A 319 58.10 -38.00 -62.45
N ALA A 320 58.63 -39.06 -61.82
CA ALA A 320 58.45 -40.49 -62.09
C ALA A 320 59.16 -41.15 -63.28
N GLY A 321 59.98 -42.18 -62.95
CA GLY A 321 60.51 -43.16 -63.89
C GLY A 321 61.41 -44.22 -63.26
N TYR A 322 60.80 -45.29 -62.73
CA TYR A 322 61.17 -46.73 -62.80
C TYR A 322 62.66 -47.16 -62.94
N ARG A 323 63.17 -47.97 -61.99
CA ARG A 323 63.72 -49.35 -62.21
C ARG A 323 64.49 -49.89 -60.99
N ASP A 324 64.17 -51.16 -60.69
CA ASP A 324 64.87 -52.23 -59.97
C ASP A 324 65.19 -52.09 -58.47
#